data_AF-A0A8T3YV01-F1
#
_entry.id   AF-A0A8T3YV01-F1
#
_cell.length_a   1.000
_cell.length_b   1.000
_cell.length_c   1.000
_cell.angle_alpha   90.00
_cell.angle_beta   90.00
_cell.angle_gamma   90.00
#
_symmetry.space_group_name_H-M   'P 1'
#
loop_
_entity.id
_entity.type
_entity.pdbx_description
1 polymer ?
#
loop_
_entity_poly.entity_id
_entity_poly.type
_entity_poly.pdbx_seq_one_letter_code
_entity_poly.pdbx_strand_id
1 'polypeptide(L)'
;ILNIAINTTVSSVNEDEVAKIKEYWGDDVYFICNPTAKLGNAVRNWNKLITDDISLQRQSELIKKLSETGGPLTLGSNGLCGYSEWGISVSPSGEFMTCAYTTQTNGLFGNIKNTSLEEAFRYKHAMESKHFQRYGVYPCLVRADSFDIYIKELRVSHKN
;
A
#
# COMPACT_ATOMS: atom_id res chain seq x y z
N ILE A 1 12.86 20.80 10.61
CA ILE A 1 11.48 20.41 10.19
C ILE A 1 11.56 20.18 8.69
N LEU A 2 11.24 18.98 8.22
CA LEU A 2 11.18 18.67 6.78
C LEU A 2 9.77 18.97 6.27
N ASN A 3 9.66 19.70 5.16
CA ASN A 3 8.37 20.11 4.59
C ASN A 3 8.07 19.42 3.25
N ILE A 4 9.00 18.60 2.75
CA ILE A 4 8.89 17.92 1.46
C ILE A 4 9.21 16.44 1.67
N ALA A 5 8.40 15.58 1.09
CA ALA A 5 8.66 14.14 1.01
C ALA A 5 8.74 13.71 -0.45
N ILE A 6 9.74 12.91 -0.79
CA ILE A 6 9.86 12.27 -2.09
C ILE A 6 9.40 10.84 -1.93
N ASN A 7 8.28 10.51 -2.57
CA ASN A 7 7.74 9.17 -2.60
C ASN A 7 7.99 8.56 -3.98
N THR A 8 8.88 7.58 -4.05
CA THR A 8 9.21 6.86 -5.29
C THR A 8 8.85 5.38 -5.21
N THR A 9 8.59 4.79 -6.37
CA THR A 9 8.41 3.34 -6.53
C THR A 9 9.63 2.78 -7.24
N VAL A 10 10.21 1.72 -6.69
CA VAL A 10 11.42 1.07 -7.22
C VAL A 10 11.03 -0.04 -8.19
N SER A 11 11.67 -0.05 -9.34
CA SER A 11 11.50 -1.00 -10.44
C SER A 11 12.83 -1.25 -11.14
N SER A 12 12.90 -2.26 -12.00
CA SER A 12 14.09 -2.55 -12.81
C SER A 12 14.47 -1.41 -13.76
N VAL A 13 13.56 -0.46 -14.02
CA VAL A 13 13.81 0.69 -14.91
C VAL A 13 14.60 1.79 -14.21
N ASN A 14 14.43 1.96 -12.90
CA ASN A 14 14.96 3.11 -12.17
C ASN A 14 15.83 2.72 -10.95
N GLU A 15 16.06 1.43 -10.69
CA GLU A 15 16.80 0.96 -9.51
C GLU A 15 18.21 1.58 -9.39
N ASP A 16 18.88 1.84 -10.51
CA ASP A 16 20.21 2.48 -10.56
C ASP A 16 20.20 4.01 -10.37
N GLU A 17 19.02 4.63 -10.36
CA GLU A 17 18.84 6.08 -10.22
C GLU A 17 18.41 6.48 -8.80
N VAL A 18 17.77 5.58 -8.05
CA VAL A 18 17.17 5.89 -6.73
C VAL A 18 18.19 6.49 -5.76
N ALA A 19 19.41 5.95 -5.73
CA ALA A 19 20.48 6.45 -4.86
C ALA A 19 20.91 7.88 -5.24
N LYS A 20 21.00 8.17 -6.54
CA LYS A 20 21.38 9.50 -7.05
C LYS A 20 20.29 10.54 -6.76
N ILE A 21 19.02 10.15 -6.84
CA ILE A 21 17.91 11.03 -6.46
C ILE A 21 18.03 11.37 -4.97
N LYS A 22 18.24 10.38 -4.09
CA LYS A 22 18.41 10.63 -2.65
C LYS A 22 19.62 11.54 -2.38
N GLU A 23 20.76 11.26 -3.01
CA GLU A 23 21.98 12.06 -2.86
C GLU A 23 21.79 13.51 -3.30
N TYR A 24 21.09 13.74 -4.42
CA TYR A 24 20.82 15.08 -4.93
C TYR A 24 20.02 15.93 -3.94
N TRP A 25 19.02 15.35 -3.28
CA TRP A 25 18.19 16.06 -2.32
C TRP A 25 18.77 16.10 -0.90
N GLY A 26 19.72 15.20 -0.58
CA GLY A 26 20.34 15.12 0.74
C GLY A 26 19.30 14.97 1.86
N ASP A 27 19.56 15.66 2.97
CA ASP A 27 18.73 15.61 4.17
C ASP A 27 17.55 16.60 4.15
N ASP A 28 17.34 17.33 3.04
CA ASP A 28 16.28 18.36 2.93
C ASP A 28 14.88 17.78 2.65
N VAL A 29 14.81 16.47 2.39
CA VAL A 29 13.55 15.77 2.08
C VAL A 29 13.40 14.50 2.92
N TYR A 30 12.16 14.13 3.18
CA TYR A 30 11.85 12.80 3.70
C TYR A 30 11.74 11.82 2.52
N PHE A 31 12.73 10.93 2.36
CA PHE A 31 12.84 10.06 1.18
C PHE A 31 12.21 8.68 1.42
N ILE A 32 11.24 8.29 0.59
CA ILE A 32 10.53 7.02 0.70
C ILE A 32 10.67 6.22 -0.60
N CYS A 33 11.11 4.97 -0.45
CA CYS A 33 11.11 3.99 -1.53
C CYS A 33 10.01 2.95 -1.30
N ASN A 34 9.16 2.72 -2.29
CA ASN A 34 8.10 1.71 -2.23
C ASN A 34 8.39 0.56 -3.20
N PRO A 35 8.07 -0.69 -2.82
CA PRO A 35 8.09 -1.79 -3.76
C PRO A 35 6.94 -1.66 -4.77
N THR A 36 7.23 -1.99 -6.04
CA THR A 36 6.22 -2.07 -7.09
C THR A 36 5.18 -3.12 -6.72
N ALA A 37 3.89 -2.75 -6.74
CA ALA A 37 2.78 -3.68 -6.56
C ALA A 37 2.29 -4.18 -7.93
N LYS A 38 2.08 -5.49 -8.09
CA LYS A 38 1.53 -6.10 -9.32
C LYS A 38 0.02 -5.91 -9.44
N LEU A 39 -0.42 -4.65 -9.50
CA LEU A 39 -1.84 -4.29 -9.53
C LEU A 39 -2.13 -3.27 -10.64
N GLY A 40 -3.38 -3.24 -11.12
CA GLY A 40 -3.83 -2.31 -12.16
C GLY A 40 -3.00 -2.41 -13.44
N ASN A 41 -2.54 -1.26 -13.95
CA ASN A 41 -1.73 -1.19 -15.18
C ASN A 41 -0.34 -1.83 -15.04
N ALA A 42 0.17 -2.03 -13.82
CA ALA A 42 1.44 -2.70 -13.58
C ALA A 42 1.38 -4.18 -14.00
N VAL A 43 0.20 -4.82 -13.95
CA VAL A 43 0.03 -6.22 -14.38
C VAL A 43 0.45 -6.42 -15.84
N ARG A 44 0.00 -5.53 -16.73
CA ARG A 44 0.29 -5.59 -18.17
C ARG A 44 1.73 -5.25 -18.52
N ASN A 45 2.40 -4.53 -17.63
CA ASN A 45 3.77 -4.06 -17.82
C ASN A 45 4.76 -4.74 -16.86
N TRP A 46 4.35 -5.82 -16.19
CA TRP A 46 5.11 -6.39 -15.09
C TRP A 46 6.52 -6.77 -15.51
N ASN A 47 6.68 -7.44 -16.66
CA ASN A 47 7.97 -7.88 -17.16
C ASN A 47 8.91 -6.72 -17.59
N LYS A 48 8.38 -5.49 -17.70
CA LYS A 48 9.19 -4.27 -17.92
C LYS A 48 9.56 -3.61 -16.60
N LEU A 49 8.72 -3.75 -15.58
CA LEU A 49 8.92 -3.16 -14.26
C LEU A 49 9.77 -4.05 -13.35
N ILE A 50 9.70 -5.37 -13.54
CA ILE A 50 10.38 -6.41 -12.77
C ILE A 50 10.86 -7.46 -13.77
N THR A 51 12.18 -7.50 -14.02
CA THR A 51 12.78 -8.35 -15.06
C THR A 51 12.97 -9.79 -14.63
N ASP A 52 13.17 -10.03 -13.33
CA ASP A 52 13.49 -11.34 -12.75
C ASP A 52 13.29 -11.34 -11.22
N ASP A 53 13.23 -12.51 -10.60
CA ASP A 53 13.07 -12.62 -9.13
C ASP A 53 14.29 -12.06 -8.37
N ILE A 54 15.47 -12.08 -9.00
CA ILE A 54 16.70 -11.49 -8.44
C ILE A 54 16.53 -9.97 -8.32
N SER A 55 15.82 -9.32 -9.26
CA SER A 55 15.51 -7.90 -9.23
C SER A 55 14.62 -7.55 -8.03
N LEU A 56 13.63 -8.38 -7.68
CA LEU A 56 12.79 -8.15 -6.50
C LEU A 56 13.59 -8.14 -5.20
N GLN A 57 14.54 -9.06 -5.06
CA GLN A 57 15.40 -9.11 -3.88
C GLN A 57 16.31 -7.88 -3.81
N ARG A 58 17.00 -7.55 -4.91
CA ARG A 58 17.86 -6.35 -5.01
C ARG A 58 17.09 -5.07 -4.68
N GLN A 59 15.89 -4.92 -5.22
CA GLN A 59 15.02 -3.77 -4.97
C GLN A 59 14.57 -3.73 -3.52
N SER A 60 14.25 -4.87 -2.91
CA SER A 60 13.89 -4.94 -1.49
C SER A 60 15.04 -4.50 -0.58
N GLU A 61 16.27 -4.91 -0.90
CA GLU A 61 17.48 -4.47 -0.18
C GLU A 61 17.73 -2.97 -0.37
N LEU A 62 17.57 -2.46 -1.60
CA LEU A 62 17.69 -1.04 -1.91
C LEU A 62 16.67 -0.20 -1.14
N ILE A 63 15.41 -0.63 -1.10
CA ILE A 63 14.33 0.03 -0.35
C ILE A 63 14.68 0.08 1.13
N LYS A 64 15.08 -1.04 1.74
CA LYS A 64 15.46 -1.10 3.15
C LYS A 64 16.62 -0.16 3.47
N LYS A 65 17.56 -0.01 2.55
CA LYS A 65 18.74 0.84 2.71
C LYS A 65 18.42 2.33 2.55
N LEU A 66 17.56 2.70 1.60
CA LEU A 66 17.39 4.09 1.18
C LEU A 66 16.12 4.76 1.69
N SER A 67 15.06 3.99 1.99
CA SER A 67 13.80 4.54 2.50
C SER A 67 13.93 4.90 3.98
N GLU A 68 13.55 6.11 4.36
CA GLU A 68 13.51 6.54 5.78
C GLU A 68 12.55 5.68 6.63
N THR A 69 11.54 5.08 6.00
CA THR A 69 10.59 4.18 6.67
C THR A 69 11.01 2.71 6.63
N GLY A 70 12.14 2.38 5.98
CA GLY A 70 12.56 0.99 5.74
C GLY A 70 11.65 0.20 4.80
N GLY A 71 10.68 0.85 4.16
CA GLY A 71 9.66 0.19 3.33
C GLY A 71 8.60 1.16 2.82
N PRO A 72 7.35 0.69 2.61
CA PRO A 72 6.26 1.55 2.17
C PRO A 72 6.05 2.79 3.07
N LEU A 73 5.49 3.85 2.47
CA LEU A 73 5.31 5.19 3.05
C LEU A 73 4.74 5.22 4.48
N THR A 74 3.84 4.31 4.81
CA THR A 74 3.01 4.41 6.01
C THR A 74 3.31 3.32 7.04
N LEU A 75 4.47 2.68 7.02
CA LEU A 75 4.81 1.71 8.05
C LEU A 75 4.88 2.36 9.44
N GLY A 76 4.04 1.88 10.36
CA GLY A 76 4.09 2.21 11.77
C GLY A 76 5.32 1.62 12.45
N SER A 77 5.58 2.04 13.69
CA SER A 77 6.71 1.54 14.50
C SER A 77 6.63 0.04 14.79
N ASN A 78 5.45 -0.57 14.67
CA ASN A 78 5.20 -2.01 14.77
C ASN A 78 5.38 -2.76 13.44
N GLY A 79 5.78 -2.07 12.36
CA GLY A 79 5.95 -2.65 11.03
C GLY A 79 4.63 -2.90 10.28
N LEU A 80 3.51 -2.35 10.74
CA LEU A 80 2.21 -2.48 10.08
C LEU A 80 1.84 -1.25 9.28
N CYS A 81 0.94 -1.41 8.31
CA CYS A 81 0.46 -0.31 7.49
C CYS A 81 -0.38 0.66 8.34
N GLY A 82 0.06 1.90 8.47
CA GLY A 82 -0.68 2.95 9.17
C GLY A 82 -2.03 3.28 8.52
N TYR A 83 -2.24 2.98 7.23
CA TYR A 83 -3.58 3.03 6.64
C TYR A 83 -4.53 1.99 7.24
N SER A 84 -4.04 0.80 7.57
CA SER A 84 -4.85 -0.24 8.21
C SER A 84 -5.13 0.07 9.67
N GLU A 85 -4.16 0.65 10.37
CA GLU A 85 -4.26 0.92 11.80
C GLU A 85 -5.02 2.20 12.13
N TRP A 86 -4.80 3.28 11.38
CA TRP A 86 -5.29 4.61 11.73
C TRP A 86 -5.98 5.34 10.58
N GLY A 87 -5.99 4.74 9.38
CA GLY A 87 -6.45 5.38 8.16
C GLY A 87 -7.75 4.82 7.61
N ILE A 88 -8.42 5.67 6.85
CA ILE A 88 -9.44 5.29 5.89
C ILE A 88 -9.16 6.01 4.58
N SER A 89 -9.31 5.32 3.47
CA SER A 89 -9.20 5.93 2.15
C SER A 89 -10.60 6.16 1.60
N VAL A 90 -10.83 7.31 0.96
CA VAL A 90 -12.12 7.66 0.35
C VAL A 90 -11.87 7.99 -1.10
N SER A 91 -12.62 7.34 -2.00
CA SER A 91 -12.55 7.60 -3.43
C SER A 91 -13.14 8.98 -3.77
N PRO A 92 -12.87 9.53 -4.97
CA PRO A 92 -13.54 10.76 -5.43
C PRO A 92 -15.07 10.68 -5.46
N SER A 93 -15.64 9.48 -5.62
CA SER A 93 -17.09 9.25 -5.63
C SER A 93 -17.67 9.07 -4.21
N GLY A 94 -16.81 8.95 -3.20
CA GLY A 94 -17.17 8.81 -1.79
C GLY A 94 -17.15 7.36 -1.27
N GLU A 95 -16.79 6.37 -2.08
CA GLU A 95 -16.63 5.01 -1.55
C GLU A 95 -15.45 4.98 -0.59
N PHE A 96 -15.65 4.43 0.61
CA PHE A 96 -14.53 4.21 1.51
C PHE A 96 -13.89 2.83 1.25
N MET A 97 -12.57 2.78 1.43
CA MET A 97 -11.68 1.75 0.89
C MET A 97 -10.65 1.32 1.94
N THR A 98 -10.12 0.10 1.78
CA THR A 98 -9.07 -0.44 2.66
C THR A 98 -7.80 0.41 2.59
N CYS A 99 -7.44 0.86 1.39
CA CYS A 99 -6.17 1.52 1.08
C CYS A 99 -6.29 2.31 -0.23
N ALA A 100 -5.62 3.46 -0.32
CA ALA A 100 -5.60 4.29 -1.51
C ALA A 100 -4.85 3.66 -2.71
N TYR A 101 -4.02 2.64 -2.46
CA TYR A 101 -3.24 1.93 -3.49
C TYR A 101 -4.04 0.84 -4.23
N THR A 102 -5.34 0.69 -3.95
CA THR A 102 -6.19 -0.30 -4.63
C THR A 102 -7.57 0.27 -4.91
N THR A 103 -8.10 -0.04 -6.09
CA THR A 103 -9.50 0.23 -6.44
C THR A 103 -10.38 -1.01 -6.26
N GLN A 104 -9.80 -2.16 -5.89
CA GLN A 104 -10.53 -3.43 -5.84
C GLN A 104 -11.58 -3.48 -4.70
N THR A 105 -11.44 -2.63 -3.69
CA THR A 105 -12.41 -2.48 -2.61
C THR A 105 -13.47 -1.41 -2.87
N ASN A 106 -13.43 -0.73 -4.02
CA ASN A 106 -14.40 0.33 -4.32
C ASN A 106 -15.80 -0.27 -4.39
N GLY A 107 -16.72 0.36 -3.65
CA GLY A 107 -18.10 -0.10 -3.57
C GLY A 107 -18.27 -1.41 -2.80
N LEU A 108 -17.28 -1.89 -2.05
CA LEU A 108 -17.42 -3.10 -1.23
C LEU A 108 -17.66 -2.82 0.24
N PHE A 109 -17.31 -1.63 0.73
CA PHE A 109 -17.56 -1.26 2.13
C PHE A 109 -18.76 -0.34 2.34
N GLY A 110 -19.03 0.54 1.38
CA GLY A 110 -20.08 1.56 1.48
C GLY A 110 -19.62 2.91 0.93
N ASN A 111 -20.39 3.96 1.23
CA ASN A 111 -20.11 5.32 0.79
C ASN A 111 -20.21 6.29 1.96
N ILE A 112 -19.23 7.20 2.09
CA ILE A 112 -19.13 8.16 3.19
C ILE A 112 -20.28 9.18 3.21
N LYS A 113 -21.01 9.32 2.10
CA LYS A 113 -22.21 10.15 2.02
C LYS A 113 -23.37 9.60 2.88
N ASN A 114 -23.31 8.33 3.27
CA ASN A 114 -24.40 7.62 3.95
C ASN A 114 -24.04 7.18 5.38
N THR A 115 -22.85 7.49 5.88
CA THR A 115 -22.37 7.06 7.21
C THR A 115 -21.34 8.05 7.75
N SER A 116 -21.10 8.04 9.05
CA SER A 116 -20.01 8.83 9.65
C SER A 116 -18.62 8.24 9.33
N LEU A 117 -17.58 9.07 9.41
CA LEU A 117 -16.19 8.60 9.28
C LEU A 117 -15.82 7.57 10.35
N GLU A 118 -16.35 7.71 11.57
CA GLU A 118 -16.11 6.78 12.68
C GLU A 118 -16.69 5.39 12.38
N GLU A 119 -17.94 5.33 11.91
CA GLU A 119 -18.59 4.08 11.52
C GLU A 119 -17.90 3.43 10.33
N ALA A 120 -17.57 4.22 9.30
CA ALA A 120 -16.85 3.74 8.13
C ALA A 120 -15.48 3.14 8.52
N PHE A 121 -14.74 3.81 9.40
CA PHE A 121 -13.47 3.33 9.91
C PHE A 121 -13.62 2.04 10.72
N ARG A 122 -14.58 1.99 11.65
CA ARG A 122 -14.86 0.78 12.45
C ARG A 122 -15.22 -0.41 11.59
N TYR A 123 -16.09 -0.22 10.60
CA TYR A 123 -16.49 -1.29 9.69
C TYR A 123 -15.31 -1.79 8.84
N LYS A 124 -14.56 -0.87 8.23
CA LYS A 124 -13.34 -1.20 7.48
C LYS A 124 -12.37 -2.02 8.33
N HIS A 125 -12.07 -1.53 9.53
CA HIS A 125 -11.11 -2.16 10.43
C HIS A 125 -11.60 -3.53 10.90
N ALA A 126 -12.88 -3.69 11.23
CA ALA A 126 -13.43 -5.00 11.59
C ALA A 126 -13.26 -6.05 10.49
N MET A 127 -13.45 -5.65 9.22
CA MET A 127 -13.23 -6.54 8.08
C MET A 127 -11.76 -6.90 7.91
N GLU A 128 -10.84 -5.92 8.03
CA GLU A 128 -9.39 -6.17 8.00
C GLU A 128 -8.95 -7.09 9.17
N SER A 129 -9.42 -6.84 10.39
CA SER A 129 -9.11 -7.66 11.56
C SER A 129 -9.57 -9.11 11.38
N LYS A 130 -10.79 -9.33 10.86
CA LYS A 130 -11.31 -10.66 10.59
C LYS A 130 -10.46 -11.42 9.57
N HIS A 131 -9.97 -10.72 8.53
CA HIS A 131 -9.06 -11.30 7.56
C HIS A 131 -7.72 -11.66 8.19
N PHE A 132 -7.12 -10.74 8.95
CA PHE A 132 -5.84 -10.97 9.63
C PHE A 132 -5.88 -12.11 10.64
N GLN A 133 -7.00 -12.30 11.35
CA GLN A 133 -7.20 -13.44 12.25
C GLN A 133 -7.17 -14.80 11.52
N ARG A 134 -7.57 -14.83 10.24
CA ARG A 134 -7.65 -16.07 9.44
C ARG A 134 -6.38 -16.36 8.64
N TYR A 135 -5.77 -15.31 8.10
CA TYR A 135 -4.70 -15.44 7.11
C TYR A 135 -3.35 -14.88 7.57
N GLY A 136 -3.28 -14.37 8.80
CA GLY A 136 -2.07 -13.75 9.34
C GLY A 136 -2.00 -12.24 9.09
N VAL A 137 -1.14 -11.56 9.85
CA VAL A 137 -0.92 -10.13 9.75
C VAL A 137 0.18 -9.85 8.73
N TYR A 138 -0.04 -8.85 7.88
CA TYR A 138 0.93 -8.45 6.85
C TYR A 138 1.25 -6.96 6.99
N PRO A 139 2.51 -6.54 6.74
CA PRO A 139 2.89 -5.12 6.70
C PRO A 139 2.05 -4.31 5.70
N CYS A 140 1.50 -4.96 4.67
CA CYS A 140 0.67 -4.31 3.68
C CYS A 140 -0.40 -5.29 3.15
N LEU A 141 -1.66 -5.12 3.56
CA LEU A 141 -2.76 -6.00 3.16
C LEU A 141 -2.90 -6.10 1.63
N VAL A 142 -2.79 -4.98 0.91
CA VAL A 142 -2.94 -4.97 -0.57
C VAL A 142 -1.80 -5.68 -1.31
N ARG A 143 -0.70 -5.99 -0.62
CA ARG A 143 0.45 -6.73 -1.16
C ARG A 143 0.54 -8.15 -0.58
N ALA A 144 -0.40 -8.55 0.28
CA ALA A 144 -0.43 -9.89 0.83
C ALA A 144 -0.95 -10.88 -0.21
N ASP A 145 -0.40 -12.10 -0.22
CA ASP A 145 -0.88 -13.19 -1.10
C ASP A 145 -2.36 -13.52 -0.88
N SER A 146 -2.87 -13.24 0.33
CA SER A 146 -4.26 -13.44 0.73
C SER A 146 -5.20 -12.29 0.30
N PHE A 147 -4.71 -11.24 -0.37
CA PHE A 147 -5.53 -10.09 -0.74
C PHE A 147 -6.68 -10.43 -1.69
N ASP A 148 -6.46 -11.33 -2.65
CA ASP A 148 -7.54 -11.79 -3.55
C ASP A 148 -8.64 -12.53 -2.78
N ILE A 149 -8.30 -13.19 -1.68
CA ILE A 149 -9.26 -13.84 -0.79
C ILE A 149 -10.07 -12.78 -0.05
N TYR A 150 -9.41 -11.75 0.49
CA TYR A 150 -10.06 -10.62 1.14
C TYR A 150 -11.12 -9.96 0.26
N ILE A 151 -10.79 -9.71 -1.02
CA ILE A 151 -11.73 -9.13 -1.99
C ILE A 151 -12.95 -10.04 -2.22
N LYS A 152 -12.74 -11.36 -2.29
CA LYS A 152 -13.84 -12.32 -2.43
C LYS A 152 -14.76 -12.31 -1.21
N GLU A 153 -14.19 -12.28 0.00
CA GLU A 153 -14.96 -12.23 1.24
C GLU A 153 -15.81 -10.96 1.31
N LEU A 154 -15.24 -9.80 0.98
CA LEU A 154 -15.97 -8.52 0.94
C LEU A 154 -17.15 -8.55 -0.03
N ARG A 155 -16.97 -9.13 -1.23
CA ARG A 155 -18.05 -9.24 -2.24
C ARG A 155 -19.21 -10.11 -1.78
N VAL A 156 -18.96 -11.13 -0.96
CA VAL A 156 -20.02 -11.98 -0.39
C VAL A 156 -20.76 -11.20 0.70
N SER A 157 -20.02 -10.53 1.58
CA SER A 157 -20.62 -9.71 2.65
C SER A 157 -21.45 -8.55 2.13
N HIS A 158 -21.10 -7.95 0.99
CA HIS A 158 -21.84 -6.82 0.44
C HIS A 158 -23.18 -7.20 -0.22
N LYS A 159 -23.38 -8.49 -0.57
CA LYS A 159 -24.63 -8.97 -1.18
C LYS A 159 -25.73 -9.31 -0.16
N ASN A 160 -25.37 -9.38 1.12
CA ASN A 160 -26.27 -9.68 2.23
C ASN A 160 -26.60 -8.41 3.00
#